data_AF-A0A7R9UTP3-F1
#
_entry.id   AF-A0A7R9UTP3-F1
#
_cell.length_a   1.000
_cell.length_b   1.000
_cell.length_c   1.000
_cell.angle_alpha   90.00
_cell.angle_beta   90.00
_cell.angle_gamma   90.00
#
_symmetry.space_group_name_H-M   'P 1'
#
loop_
_entity.id
_entity.type
_entity.pdbx_description
1 polymer ?
#
loop_
_entity_poly.entity_id
_entity_poly.type
_entity_poly.pdbx_seq_one_letter_code
_entity_poly.pdbx_strand_id
1 'polypeptide(L)'
;GVGALHLNVHRPPPSADAPPFVPGAAAHELGPRAGAQKPRPPRLVMRVEHVGRLVLNTPLLPGMPPPSRVSETSIRVNSLGNELGEMSGNGAPPPFQCLLRVKTASEAEALMH
;
A
#
# COMPACT_ATOMS: atom_id res chain seq x y z
N GLY A 1 5.26 -3.69 29.36
CA GLY A 1 6.45 -3.48 28.53
C GLY A 1 6.00 -3.05 27.15
N VAL A 2 6.41 -1.87 26.71
CA VAL A 2 6.05 -1.31 25.40
C VAL A 2 6.90 -1.96 24.31
N GLY A 3 6.27 -2.64 23.36
CA GLY A 3 6.91 -3.19 22.17
C GLY A 3 7.13 -2.10 21.13
N ALA A 4 8.39 -1.89 20.73
CA ALA A 4 8.75 -0.92 19.72
C ALA A 4 8.28 -1.36 18.32
N LEU A 5 7.52 -0.50 17.64
CA LEU A 5 7.28 -0.60 16.20
C LEU A 5 8.56 -0.19 15.46
N HIS A 6 9.21 -1.13 14.78
CA HIS A 6 10.37 -0.84 13.93
C HIS A 6 9.89 -0.41 12.54
N LEU A 7 9.98 0.88 12.25
CA LEU A 7 9.83 1.43 10.90
C LEU A 7 11.15 1.23 10.14
N ASN A 8 11.16 0.31 9.16
CA ASN A 8 12.27 0.21 8.22
C ASN A 8 12.24 1.38 7.24
N VAL A 9 12.89 2.48 7.60
CA VAL A 9 13.18 3.57 6.67
C VAL A 9 14.48 3.23 5.93
N HIS A 10 14.33 2.78 4.69
CA HIS A 10 15.47 2.57 3.78
C HIS A 10 16.08 3.94 3.44
N ARG A 11 17.09 4.35 4.20
CA ARG A 11 17.96 5.48 3.85
C ARG A 11 18.92 4.99 2.75
N PRO A 12 18.97 5.60 1.56
CA PRO A 12 20.04 5.30 0.62
C PRO A 12 21.38 5.75 1.24
N PRO A 13 22.47 4.96 1.09
CA PRO A 13 23.77 5.35 1.60
C PRO A 13 24.25 6.64 0.93
N PRO A 14 25.01 7.50 1.63
CA PRO A 14 25.63 8.66 1.01
C PRO A 14 26.65 8.17 -0.02
N SER A 15 26.54 8.68 -1.24
CA SER A 15 27.41 8.38 -2.38
C SER A 15 28.88 8.52 -1.99
N ALA A 16 29.60 7.40 -1.99
CA ALA A 16 31.04 7.37 -1.87
C ALA A 16 31.63 7.00 -3.24
N ASP A 17 32.53 7.85 -3.69
CA ASP A 17 33.58 7.61 -4.68
C ASP A 17 33.17 7.27 -6.12
N ALA A 18 33.36 8.25 -7.01
CA ALA A 18 33.31 8.07 -8.45
C ALA A 18 34.53 7.25 -8.92
N PRO A 19 34.37 6.16 -9.69
CA PRO A 19 35.50 5.48 -10.31
C PRO A 19 35.98 6.24 -11.57
N PRO A 20 37.27 6.11 -11.94
CA PRO A 20 37.86 6.87 -13.04
C PRO A 20 37.35 6.38 -14.40
N PHE A 21 37.18 7.32 -15.33
CA PHE A 21 36.73 7.09 -16.69
C PHE A 21 37.77 6.27 -17.48
N VAL A 22 37.39 5.13 -18.07
CA VAL A 22 38.21 4.38 -19.02
C VAL A 22 37.44 4.30 -20.36
N PRO A 23 37.93 4.92 -21.45
CA PRO A 23 37.24 4.86 -22.73
C PRO A 23 37.69 3.63 -23.53
N GLY A 24 36.73 2.78 -23.90
CA GLY A 24 36.89 1.83 -25.00
C GLY A 24 36.82 0.36 -24.62
N ALA A 25 35.62 -0.20 -24.60
CA ALA A 25 35.36 -1.57 -25.08
C ALA A 25 33.85 -1.73 -25.27
N ALA A 26 33.44 -2.05 -26.49
CA ALA A 26 32.07 -2.36 -26.85
C ALA A 26 31.52 -3.50 -25.99
N ALA A 27 30.46 -3.22 -25.24
CA ALA A 27 29.62 -4.22 -24.61
C ALA A 27 28.18 -3.82 -24.91
N HIS A 28 27.42 -4.77 -25.48
CA HIS A 28 26.00 -4.70 -25.74
C HIS A 28 25.27 -3.73 -24.82
N GLU A 29 24.60 -2.73 -25.40
CA GLU A 29 23.59 -1.92 -24.70
C GLU A 29 22.43 -2.83 -24.26
N LEU A 30 22.62 -3.54 -23.15
CA LEU A 30 21.55 -3.74 -22.19
C LEU A 30 21.36 -2.39 -21.50
N GLY A 31 20.68 -1.48 -22.19
CA GLY A 31 20.23 -0.23 -21.59
C GLY A 31 19.60 -0.54 -20.24
N PRO A 32 19.86 0.27 -19.20
CA PRO A 32 19.28 0.03 -17.90
C PRO A 32 17.77 -0.06 -18.11
N ARG A 33 17.17 -1.22 -17.79
CA ARG A 33 15.75 -1.28 -17.45
C ARG A 33 15.56 -0.51 -16.15
N ALA A 34 15.79 0.80 -16.20
CA ALA A 34 15.10 1.78 -15.39
C ALA A 34 13.64 1.77 -15.86
N GLY A 35 12.97 0.65 -15.65
CA GLY A 35 11.53 0.64 -15.55
C GLY A 35 11.25 1.48 -14.32
N ALA A 36 11.00 2.77 -14.52
CA ALA A 36 10.46 3.65 -13.53
C ALA A 36 9.20 2.95 -12.99
N GLN A 37 9.34 2.22 -11.88
CA GLN A 37 8.21 1.59 -11.25
C GLN A 37 7.35 2.74 -10.77
N LYS A 38 6.26 2.99 -11.49
CA LYS A 38 5.26 3.98 -11.07
C LYS A 38 4.91 3.66 -9.61
N PRO A 39 4.91 4.68 -8.72
CA PRO A 39 4.56 4.46 -7.32
C PRO A 39 3.18 3.80 -7.28
N ARG A 40 3.11 2.61 -6.68
CA ARG A 40 1.85 1.88 -6.53
C ARG A 40 0.98 2.64 -5.52
N PRO A 41 -0.35 2.72 -5.75
CA PRO A 41 -1.23 3.35 -4.78
C PRO A 41 -1.18 2.59 -3.45
N PRO A 42 -1.35 3.29 -2.31
CA PRO A 42 -1.49 2.63 -1.01
C PRO A 42 -2.68 1.65 -1.04
N ARG A 43 -2.61 0.60 -0.23
CA ARG A 43 -3.62 -0.47 -0.22
C ARG A 43 -4.10 -0.73 1.20
N LEU A 44 -5.41 -0.93 1.35
CA LEU A 44 -6.01 -1.41 2.58
C LEU A 44 -5.98 -2.94 2.57
N VAL A 45 -5.30 -3.50 3.56
CA VAL A 45 -5.07 -4.95 3.69
C VAL A 45 -5.57 -5.40 5.06
N MET A 46 -6.40 -6.44 5.07
CA MET A 46 -6.88 -7.06 6.30
C MET A 46 -6.69 -8.58 6.23
N ARG A 47 -6.18 -9.15 7.32
CA ARG A 47 -5.94 -10.59 7.49
C ARG A 47 -6.62 -11.08 8.76
N VAL A 48 -7.04 -12.34 8.75
CA VAL A 48 -7.52 -13.03 9.96
C VAL A 48 -6.32 -13.44 10.80
N GLU A 49 -6.25 -13.00 12.06
CA GLU A 49 -5.08 -13.19 12.93
C GLU A 49 -4.66 -14.67 13.06
N HIS A 50 -5.60 -15.58 13.30
CA HIS A 50 -5.28 -16.99 13.56
C HIS A 50 -4.91 -17.80 12.32
N VAL A 51 -5.38 -17.40 11.14
CA VAL A 51 -5.26 -18.19 9.90
C VAL A 51 -4.34 -17.51 8.89
N GLY A 52 -3.99 -16.24 9.10
CA GLY A 52 -3.25 -15.40 8.16
C GLY A 52 -4.00 -15.12 6.84
N ARG A 53 -5.24 -15.61 6.71
CA ARG A 53 -6.06 -15.52 5.50
C ARG A 53 -6.35 -14.07 5.18
N LEU A 54 -6.05 -13.67 3.95
CA LEU A 54 -6.40 -12.36 3.40
C LEU A 54 -7.91 -12.27 3.23
N VAL A 55 -8.52 -11.24 3.83
CA VAL A 55 -9.98 -11.01 3.76
C VAL A 55 -10.34 -9.69 3.10
N LEU A 56 -9.40 -8.75 3.07
CA LEU A 56 -9.52 -7.50 2.32
C LEU A 56 -8.16 -7.18 1.71
N ASN A 57 -8.15 -6.85 0.42
CA ASN A 57 -6.98 -6.32 -0.25
C ASN A 57 -7.44 -5.40 -1.38
N THR A 58 -7.40 -4.11 -1.11
CA THR A 58 -8.00 -3.13 -2.01
C THR A 58 -7.17 -1.86 -2.14
N PRO A 59 -6.99 -1.30 -3.35
CA PRO A 59 -6.28 -0.06 -3.54
C PRO A 59 -7.07 1.15 -2.99
N LEU A 60 -6.35 2.06 -2.36
CA LEU A 60 -6.84 3.39 -1.98
C LEU A 60 -6.45 4.36 -3.08
N LEU A 61 -7.41 4.67 -3.95
CA LEU A 61 -7.17 5.54 -5.09
C LEU A 61 -7.37 7.01 -4.74
N PRO A 62 -6.57 7.92 -5.34
CA PRO A 62 -6.82 9.35 -5.26
C PRO A 62 -8.18 9.68 -5.88
N GLY A 63 -8.97 10.52 -5.20
CA GLY A 63 -10.33 10.90 -5.64
C GLY A 63 -11.46 10.08 -5.03
N MET A 64 -11.16 9.03 -4.27
CA MET A 64 -12.17 8.37 -3.43
C MET A 64 -12.56 9.28 -2.26
N PRO A 65 -13.84 9.27 -1.81
CA PRO A 65 -14.22 10.01 -0.63
C PRO A 65 -13.41 9.53 0.58
N PRO A 66 -12.91 10.46 1.42
CA PRO A 66 -12.09 10.10 2.57
C PRO A 66 -12.86 9.19 3.53
N PRO A 67 -12.15 8.42 4.37
CA PRO A 67 -12.80 7.67 5.43
C PRO A 67 -13.62 8.62 6.32
N SER A 68 -14.79 8.18 6.76
CA SER A 68 -15.68 8.96 7.62
C SER A 68 -15.99 8.22 8.90
N ARG A 69 -16.03 8.96 10.01
CA ARG A 69 -16.36 8.40 11.33
C ARG A 69 -17.87 8.17 11.42
N VAL A 70 -18.28 6.96 11.74
CA VAL A 70 -19.70 6.58 11.91
C VAL A 70 -20.06 6.48 13.39
N SER A 71 -19.13 6.05 14.23
CA SER A 71 -19.28 6.00 15.69
C SER A 71 -17.92 6.12 16.37
N GLU A 72 -17.87 6.09 17.70
CA GLU A 72 -16.60 6.08 18.46
C GLU A 72 -15.66 4.93 18.11
N THR A 73 -16.13 3.83 17.53
CA THR A 73 -15.27 2.66 17.20
C THR A 73 -15.47 2.17 15.77
N SER A 74 -16.24 2.89 14.95
CA SER A 74 -16.56 2.49 13.58
C SER A 74 -16.20 3.57 12.57
N ILE A 75 -15.51 3.14 11.52
CA ILE A 75 -15.09 3.96 10.38
C ILE A 75 -15.70 3.38 9.11
N ARG A 76 -16.21 4.27 8.25
CA ARG A 76 -16.67 3.93 6.91
C ARG A 76 -15.58 4.26 5.91
N VAL A 77 -15.21 3.27 5.10
CA VAL A 77 -14.19 3.40 4.05
C VAL A 77 -14.81 3.09 2.70
N ASN A 78 -14.49 3.90 1.70
CA ASN A 78 -14.90 3.67 0.31
C ASN A 78 -13.70 3.12 -0.47
N SER A 79 -13.92 2.06 -1.25
CA SER A 79 -12.85 1.45 -2.03
C SER A 79 -13.37 0.87 -3.34
N LEU A 80 -12.50 0.63 -4.32
CA LEU A 80 -12.86 -0.08 -5.54
C LEU A 80 -12.65 -1.57 -5.32
N GLY A 81 -13.49 -2.43 -5.93
CA GLY A 81 -13.67 -3.84 -5.57
C GLY A 81 -12.48 -4.66 -5.05
N ASN A 82 -12.82 -5.61 -4.19
CA ASN A 82 -11.88 -6.53 -3.56
C ASN A 82 -11.26 -7.48 -4.59
N GLU A 83 -9.94 -7.58 -4.62
CA GLU A 83 -9.25 -8.56 -5.50
C GLU A 83 -9.52 -10.02 -5.13
N LEU A 84 -10.21 -10.27 -4.00
CA LEU A 84 -10.68 -11.58 -3.56
C LEU A 84 -12.05 -11.98 -4.13
N GLY A 85 -12.77 -11.07 -4.79
CA GLY A 85 -14.10 -11.31 -5.34
C GLY A 85 -14.11 -11.20 -6.86
N GLU A 86 -14.11 -12.35 -7.52
CA GLU A 86 -14.54 -12.62 -8.90
C GLU A 86 -14.30 -11.51 -9.94
N MET A 87 -13.17 -11.61 -10.65
CA MET A 87 -13.04 -11.02 -11.98
C MET A 87 -13.90 -11.81 -12.97
N SER A 88 -15.20 -11.55 -12.99
CA SER A 88 -16.06 -11.95 -14.10
C SER A 88 -16.23 -10.75 -15.04
N GLY A 89 -15.41 -10.70 -16.09
CA GLY A 89 -15.50 -9.72 -17.18
C GLY A 89 -14.50 -8.55 -17.09
N ASN A 90 -14.17 -7.99 -18.26
CA ASN A 90 -13.16 -6.94 -18.52
C ASN A 90 -13.43 -5.57 -17.85
N GLY A 91 -14.18 -5.51 -16.75
CA GLY A 91 -14.52 -4.29 -16.02
C GLY A 91 -13.74 -4.15 -14.72
N ALA A 92 -13.33 -2.92 -14.39
CA ALA A 92 -12.90 -2.60 -13.03
C ALA A 92 -14.08 -2.87 -12.09
N PRO A 93 -13.88 -3.57 -10.96
CA PRO A 93 -14.98 -3.90 -10.08
C PRO A 93 -15.58 -2.64 -9.47
N PRO A 94 -16.91 -2.60 -9.24
CA PRO A 94 -17.59 -1.40 -8.78
C PRO A 94 -17.06 -0.94 -7.42
N PRO A 95 -17.17 0.37 -7.11
CA PRO A 95 -16.90 0.87 -5.77
C PRO A 95 -17.80 0.16 -4.76
N PHE A 96 -17.23 -0.18 -3.61
CA PHE A 96 -17.95 -0.67 -2.45
C PHE A 96 -17.60 0.15 -1.22
N GLN A 97 -18.49 0.08 -0.24
CA GLN A 97 -18.32 0.71 1.05
C GLN A 97 -18.21 -0.36 2.12
N CYS A 98 -17.22 -0.26 2.99
CA CYS A 98 -17.06 -1.15 4.13
C CYS A 98 -17.07 -0.37 5.45
N LEU A 99 -17.49 -1.05 6.51
CA LEU A 99 -17.45 -0.53 7.87
C LEU A 99 -16.38 -1.29 8.65
N LEU A 100 -15.34 -0.57 9.06
CA LEU A 100 -14.27 -1.09 9.91
C LEU A 100 -14.60 -0.78 11.35
N ARG A 101 -14.69 -1.81 12.19
CA ARG A 101 -14.87 -1.67 13.63
C ARG A 101 -13.56 -2.01 14.33
N VAL A 102 -13.09 -1.10 15.18
CA VAL A 102 -11.90 -1.28 16.01
C VAL A 102 -12.27 -1.45 17.49
N LYS A 103 -11.28 -1.72 18.35
CA LYS A 103 -11.52 -1.97 19.77
C LYS A 103 -11.65 -0.66 20.55
N THR A 104 -10.90 0.37 20.15
CA THR A 104 -10.77 1.61 20.91
C THR A 104 -10.99 2.85 20.04
N ALA A 105 -11.39 3.95 20.67
CA ALA A 105 -11.61 5.21 19.96
C ALA A 105 -10.32 5.79 19.36
N SER A 106 -9.18 5.60 20.06
CA SER A 106 -7.85 6.02 19.63
C SER A 106 -7.37 5.27 18.38
N GLU A 107 -7.63 3.96 18.28
CA GLU A 107 -7.32 3.21 17.05
C GLU A 107 -8.11 3.76 15.87
N ALA A 108 -9.37 4.11 16.08
CA ALA A 108 -10.16 4.64 14.99
C ALA A 108 -9.75 6.08 14.62
N GLU A 109 -9.21 6.86 15.56
CA GLU A 109 -8.62 8.16 15.25
C GLU A 109 -7.34 7.98 14.43
N ALA A 110 -6.46 7.08 14.86
CA ALA A 110 -5.23 6.77 14.12
C ALA A 110 -5.47 6.26 12.69
N LEU A 111 -6.56 5.54 12.44
CA LEU A 111 -6.93 5.06 11.09
C LEU A 111 -7.49 6.15 10.16
N MET A 112 -7.84 7.32 10.71
CA MET A 112 -8.36 8.45 9.92
C MET A 112 -7.25 9.41 9.46
N HIS A 113 -6.05 9.27 10.02
CA HIS A 113 -4.87 10.11 9.78
C HIS A 113 -3.80 9.36 8.98
#